data_AF-D8PWV9-F1
#
_entry.id   AF-D8PWV9-F1
#
_cell.length_a   1.000
_cell.length_b   1.000
_cell.length_c   1.000
_cell.angle_alpha   90.00
_cell.angle_beta   90.00
_cell.angle_gamma   90.00
#
_symmetry.space_group_name_H-M   'P 1'
#
loop_
_entity.id
_entity.type
_entity.pdbx_description
1 polymer ?
#
loop_
_entity_poly.entity_id
_entity_poly.type
_entity_poly.pdbx_seq_one_letter_code
_entity_poly.pdbx_strand_id
1 'polypeptide(L)'
;AESLIVIAPHGIQLETCRGFPSMVLQRTRRFVPASALDTVIINEALWRWNVRYYLALLSTSDQGKPTLHVAFEVGIPAYACK
;
A
#
# COMPACT_ATOMS: atom_id res chain seq x y z
N ALA A 1 -3.28 -10.19 1.28
CA ALA A 1 -2.74 -9.74 -0.02
C ALA A 1 -2.95 -8.25 -0.12
N GLU A 2 -1.89 -7.53 -0.48
CA GLU A 2 -1.94 -6.10 -0.73
C GLU A 2 -1.76 -5.88 -2.23
N SER A 3 -2.47 -4.93 -2.82
CA SER A 3 -2.30 -4.55 -4.21
C SER A 3 -2.44 -3.05 -4.41
N LEU A 4 -1.77 -2.53 -5.42
CA LEU A 4 -1.81 -1.14 -5.81
C LEU A 4 -2.13 -1.05 -7.30
N ILE A 5 -3.10 -0.19 -7.63
CA ILE A 5 -3.55 0.04 -8.99
C ILE A 5 -3.40 1.54 -9.29
N VAL A 6 -2.65 1.85 -10.34
CA VAL A 6 -2.55 3.22 -10.85
C VAL A 6 -3.70 3.45 -11.83
N ILE A 7 -4.56 4.44 -11.54
CA ILE A 7 -5.69 4.84 -12.37
C ILE A 7 -5.32 6.20 -12.97
N ALA A 8 -4.50 6.22 -14.01
CA ALA A 8 -4.10 7.47 -14.65
C ALA A 8 -5.29 8.15 -15.36
N PRO A 9 -5.43 9.49 -15.31
CA PRO A 9 -4.69 10.47 -14.49
C PRO A 9 -5.29 10.69 -13.07
N HIS A 10 -6.32 9.93 -12.70
CA HIS A 10 -7.17 10.17 -11.54
C HIS A 10 -6.50 9.95 -10.18
N GLY A 11 -5.58 8.98 -10.07
CA GLY A 11 -4.90 8.69 -8.82
C GLY A 11 -4.50 7.24 -8.65
N ILE A 12 -4.39 6.80 -7.40
CA ILE A 12 -3.92 5.47 -7.04
C ILE A 12 -4.94 4.82 -6.10
N GLN A 13 -5.25 3.55 -6.36
CA GLN A 13 -6.08 2.74 -5.48
C GLN A 13 -5.23 1.68 -4.76
N LEU A 14 -5.33 1.67 -3.44
CA LEU A 14 -4.80 0.66 -2.55
C LEU A 14 -5.89 -0.34 -2.23
N GLU A 15 -5.57 -1.62 -2.31
CA GLU A 15 -6.48 -2.69 -1.93
C GLU A 15 -5.80 -3.69 -1.01
N THR A 16 -6.42 -3.91 0.14
CA THR A 16 -6.00 -4.88 1.16
C THR A 16 -7.06 -5.98 1.24
N CYS A 17 -6.68 -7.19 0.89
CA CYS A 17 -7.49 -8.40 1.06
C CYS A 17 -6.94 -9.23 2.23
N ARG A 18 -7.75 -9.41 3.27
CA ARG A 18 -7.47 -10.31 4.40
C ARG A 18 -8.36 -11.54 4.30
N GLY A 19 -7.80 -12.72 4.53
CA GLY A 19 -8.52 -13.98 4.39
C GLY A 19 -7.60 -15.17 4.26
N PHE A 20 -8.22 -16.33 4.00
CA PHE A 20 -7.55 -17.57 3.63
C PHE A 20 -7.37 -17.66 2.11
N PRO A 21 -6.46 -18.52 1.62
CA PRO A 21 -6.27 -18.77 0.20
C PRO A 21 -7.54 -18.89 -0.65
N SER A 22 -8.54 -19.58 -0.13
CA SER A 22 -9.82 -19.85 -0.81
C SER A 22 -10.97 -18.97 -0.34
N MET A 23 -10.77 -18.08 0.65
CA MET A 23 -11.86 -17.31 1.25
C MET A 23 -11.40 -15.92 1.70
N VAL A 24 -11.90 -14.89 1.01
CA VAL A 24 -11.69 -13.49 1.40
C VAL A 24 -12.62 -13.15 2.56
N LEU A 25 -12.05 -12.84 3.73
CA LEU A 25 -12.79 -12.45 4.93
C LEU A 25 -13.08 -10.96 4.96
N GLN A 26 -12.14 -10.15 4.51
CA GLN A 26 -12.25 -8.70 4.52
C GLN A 26 -11.50 -8.11 3.35
N ARG A 27 -12.14 -7.18 2.64
CA ARG A 27 -11.54 -6.40 1.56
C ARG A 27 -11.70 -4.92 1.89
N THR A 28 -10.59 -4.22 2.00
CA THR A 28 -10.57 -2.76 2.19
C THR A 28 -9.93 -2.11 0.99
N ARG A 29 -10.62 -1.11 0.43
CA ARG A 29 -10.14 -0.31 -0.70
C ARG A 29 -10.01 1.13 -0.27
N ARG A 30 -8.89 1.75 -0.61
CA ARG A 30 -8.62 3.16 -0.35
C ARG A 30 -8.11 3.82 -1.61
N PHE A 31 -8.85 4.80 -2.10
CA PHE A 31 -8.45 5.61 -3.24
C PHE A 31 -7.77 6.89 -2.75
N VAL A 32 -6.66 7.23 -3.39
CA VAL A 32 -5.93 8.49 -3.18
C VAL A 32 -5.96 9.25 -4.51
N PRO A 33 -6.67 10.39 -4.59
CA PRO A 33 -6.73 11.17 -5.81
C PRO A 33 -5.37 11.79 -6.12
N ALA A 34 -5.03 11.90 -7.41
CA ALA A 34 -3.76 12.45 -7.87
C ALA A 34 -3.55 13.91 -7.40
N SER A 35 -4.63 14.68 -7.25
CA SER A 35 -4.58 16.05 -6.74
C SER A 35 -4.14 16.16 -5.28
N ALA A 36 -4.32 15.10 -4.49
CA ALA A 36 -3.90 15.04 -3.10
C ALA A 36 -2.61 14.24 -2.90
N LEU A 37 -2.03 13.70 -3.98
CA LEU A 37 -0.87 12.83 -3.94
C LEU A 37 0.39 13.66 -4.17
N ASP A 38 1.21 13.78 -3.13
CA ASP A 38 2.45 14.57 -3.23
C ASP A 38 3.60 13.73 -3.78
N THR A 39 3.77 12.53 -3.23
CA THR A 39 4.95 11.69 -3.53
C THR A 39 4.68 10.23 -3.23
N VAL A 40 5.29 9.36 -4.05
CA VAL A 40 5.39 7.92 -3.81
C VAL A 40 6.76 7.62 -3.23
N ILE A 41 6.79 7.02 -2.04
CA ILE A 41 8.01 6.58 -1.36
C ILE A 41 8.14 5.08 -1.57
N ILE A 42 9.25 4.66 -2.17
CA ILE A 42 9.62 3.26 -2.31
C ILE A 42 10.86 3.08 -1.47
N ASN A 43 10.79 2.25 -0.42
CA ASN A 43 11.96 1.89 0.35
C ASN A 43 12.22 0.39 0.22
N GLU A 44 13.43 0.08 -0.21
CA GLU A 44 13.97 -1.27 -0.29
C GLU A 44 15.08 -1.37 0.76
N ALA A 45 14.75 -1.87 1.95
CA ALA A 45 15.71 -2.02 3.03
C ALA A 45 16.17 -3.48 3.12
N LEU A 46 17.49 -3.71 3.04
CA LEU A 46 18.07 -5.02 3.20
C LEU A 46 18.51 -5.22 4.65
N TRP A 47 17.78 -6.03 5.42
CA TRP A 47 18.14 -6.35 6.80
C TRP A 47 18.70 -7.77 6.89
N ARG A 48 20.02 -7.86 7.00
CA ARG A 48 20.82 -9.09 6.86
C ARG A 48 20.65 -9.73 5.46
N TRP A 49 19.65 -10.60 5.32
CA TRP A 49 19.28 -11.31 4.09
C TRP A 49 17.79 -11.17 3.75
N ASN A 50 17.05 -10.40 4.55
CA ASN A 50 15.63 -10.16 4.34
C ASN A 50 15.46 -8.81 3.67
N VAL A 51 14.85 -8.81 2.48
CA VAL A 51 14.47 -7.56 1.84
C VAL A 51 13.11 -7.14 2.37
N ARG A 52 13.09 -6.00 3.06
CA ARG A 52 11.87 -5.31 3.49
C ARG A 52 11.56 -4.28 2.42
N TYR A 53 10.52 -4.55 1.65
CA TYR A 53 9.94 -3.56 0.76
C TYR A 53 8.80 -2.89 1.49
N TYR A 54 8.82 -1.56 1.56
CA TYR A 54 7.60 -0.83 1.77
C TYR A 54 7.39 0.24 0.72
N LEU A 55 6.19 0.23 0.14
CA LEU A 55 5.69 1.30 -0.69
C LEU A 55 4.75 2.12 0.16
N ALA A 56 4.95 3.43 0.19
CA ALA A 56 4.07 4.34 0.88
C ALA A 56 3.69 5.52 -0.03
N LEU A 57 2.46 5.99 0.10
CA LEU A 57 1.98 7.21 -0.56
C LEU A 57 1.93 8.32 0.49
N LEU A 58 2.55 9.45 0.18
CA LEU A 58 2.36 10.67 0.95
C LEU A 58 1.23 11.46 0.30
N SER A 59 0.19 11.74 1.08
CA SER A 59 -0.88 12.64 0.66
C SER A 59 -0.98 13.82 1.61
N THR A 60 -1.30 14.99 1.06
CA THR A 60 -1.66 16.15 1.87
C THR A 60 -3.18 16.25 1.89
N SER A 61 -3.76 16.11 3.09
CA SER A 61 -5.19 16.34 3.30
C SER A 61 -5.51 17.83 3.19
N ASP A 62 -6.75 18.19 2.85
CA ASP A 62 -7.24 19.58 2.80
C ASP A 62 -6.98 20.38 4.10
N GLN A 63 -6.74 19.70 5.23
CA GLN A 63 -6.34 20.32 6.50
C GLN A 63 -4.83 20.60 6.61
N GLY A 64 -4.07 20.45 5.53
CA GLY A 64 -2.61 20.64 5.48
C GLY A 64 -1.79 19.61 6.25
N LYS A 65 -2.43 18.54 6.76
CA LYS A 65 -1.75 17.47 7.50
C LYS A 65 -1.27 16.39 6.53
N PRO A 66 0.05 16.09 6.51
CA PRO A 66 0.56 14.98 5.71
C PRO A 66 0.06 13.65 6.29
N THR A 67 -0.51 12.81 5.43
CA THR A 67 -0.97 11.48 5.76
C THR A 67 -0.12 10.48 4.99
N LEU A 68 0.48 9.53 5.71
CA LEU A 68 1.25 8.44 5.13
C LEU A 68 0.36 7.22 4.94
N HIS A 69 0.30 6.70 3.71
CA HIS A 69 -0.45 5.50 3.35
C HIS A 69 0.54 4.40 3.01
N VAL A 70 0.78 3.47 3.93
CA VAL A 70 1.67 2.32 3.67
C VAL A 70 0.87 1.23 2.96
N ALA A 71 1.32 0.85 1.76
CA ALA A 71 0.67 -0.13 0.89
C ALA A 71 1.22 -1.55 1.07
N PHE A 72 2.53 -1.68 1.35
CA PHE A 72 3.18 -2.97 1.55
C PHE A 72 4.05 -2.88 2.80
N GLU A 73 3.52 -3.20 3.97
CA GLU A 73 4.38 -3.40 5.14
C GLU A 73 4.85 -4.85 5.16
N VAL A 74 5.90 -5.18 4.40
CA VAL A 74 6.45 -6.55 4.42
C VAL A 74 7.36 -6.71 5.63
N GLY A 75 6.76 -7.10 6.76
CA GLY A 75 7.39 -7.97 7.73
C GLY A 75 6.92 -9.39 7.45
N ILE A 76 7.78 -10.24 6.89
CA ILE A 76 7.45 -11.62 6.47
C ILE A 76 6.60 -12.35 7.53
N PRO A 77 5.40 -12.85 7.21
CA PRO A 77 4.95 -14.14 7.72
C PRO A 77 5.03 -15.14 6.56
N ALA A 78 5.58 -16.32 6.81
CA ALA A 78 5.97 -17.31 5.81
C ALA A 78 4.84 -17.89 4.92
N TYR A 79 3.63 -17.33 4.92
CA TYR A 79 2.48 -17.85 4.18
C TYR A 79 1.55 -16.71 3.74
N ALA A 80 1.62 -16.29 2.49
CA ALA A 80 0.60 -15.46 1.86
C ALA A 80 0.30 -16.02 0.46
N CYS A 81 -0.98 -16.24 0.20
CA CYS A 81 -1.54 -17.05 -0.87
C CYS A 81 -1.14 -16.61 -2.29
N LYS A 82 -0.93 -17.61 -3.16
CA LYS A 82 -0.83 -17.52 -4.62
C LYS A 82 -2.12 -17.00 -5.26
#